data_AF-A0A6J8A0I9-F1
#
_entry.id   AF-A0A6J8A0I9-F1
#
_cell.length_a   1.000
_cell.length_b   1.000
_cell.length_c   1.000
_cell.angle_alpha   90.00
_cell.angle_beta   90.00
_cell.angle_gamma   90.00
#
_symmetry.space_group_name_H-M   'P 1'
#
loop_
_entity.id
_entity.type
_entity.pdbx_description
1 polymer ?
#
loop_
_entity_poly.entity_id
_entity_poly.type
_entity_poly.pdbx_seq_one_letter_code
_entity_poly.pdbx_strand_id
1 'polypeptide(L)'
;MVAASLALVVKAVFSLVESVIGFNQRCPWPYEWRFRREKCTTPQRPFYACLYNEFSLQYSENCTRKEYESQKGRRVVFGPGISEKDCAESRFQPIKFTTHSFSDCIYAKSTCSEEGQVHVKNGSSFVDRSCRCDYRKGYDYITKPKEFKDKCSCVPSLEDCSCYLTNCTGNSALTQGIFK
;
A
#
# COMPACT_ATOMS: atom_id res chain seq x y z
N MET A 1 45.28 -17.51 -18.88
CA MET A 1 44.69 -16.16 -19.03
C MET A 1 43.18 -16.27 -19.19
N VAL A 2 42.41 -16.63 -18.14
CA VAL A 2 40.92 -16.77 -18.22
C VAL A 2 40.19 -16.20 -17.00
N ALA A 3 40.90 -15.61 -16.02
CA ALA A 3 40.27 -15.13 -14.78
C ALA A 3 39.74 -13.68 -14.85
N ALA A 4 40.17 -12.88 -15.85
CA ALA A 4 39.79 -11.46 -15.94
C ALA A 4 38.38 -11.25 -16.54
N SER A 5 37.84 -12.24 -17.25
CA SER A 5 36.58 -12.10 -18.00
C SER A 5 35.33 -12.33 -17.14
N LEU A 6 35.40 -13.11 -16.06
CA LEU A 6 34.25 -13.33 -15.18
C LEU A 6 33.95 -12.12 -14.27
N ALA A 7 34.97 -11.40 -13.81
CA ALA A 7 34.79 -10.26 -12.92
C ALA A 7 34.06 -9.07 -13.60
N LEU A 8 34.25 -8.92 -14.91
CA LEU A 8 33.55 -7.91 -15.72
C LEU A 8 32.08 -8.26 -15.95
N VAL A 9 31.75 -9.55 -16.12
CA VAL A 9 30.37 -10.00 -16.26
C VAL A 9 29.61 -9.86 -14.95
N VAL A 10 30.23 -10.16 -13.80
CA VAL A 10 29.58 -9.99 -12.49
C VAL A 10 29.30 -8.52 -12.17
N LYS A 11 30.20 -7.59 -12.53
CA LYS A 11 29.95 -6.14 -12.40
C LYS A 11 28.83 -5.65 -13.31
N ALA A 12 28.74 -6.15 -14.54
CA ALA A 12 27.66 -5.80 -15.46
C ALA A 12 26.30 -6.34 -15.00
N VAL A 13 26.27 -7.56 -14.44
CA VAL A 13 25.04 -8.16 -13.89
C VAL A 13 24.61 -7.44 -12.61
N PHE A 14 25.52 -7.06 -11.70
CA PHE A 14 25.16 -6.26 -10.53
C PHE A 14 24.64 -4.86 -10.89
N SER A 15 25.20 -4.23 -11.94
CA SER A 15 24.70 -2.94 -12.42
C SER A 15 23.35 -3.03 -13.15
N LEU A 16 22.95 -4.21 -13.62
CA LEU A 16 21.63 -4.47 -14.22
C LEU A 16 20.58 -4.84 -13.16
N VAL A 17 20.97 -5.44 -12.03
CA VAL A 17 20.05 -5.78 -10.93
C VAL A 17 19.65 -4.55 -10.09
N GLU A 18 20.44 -3.47 -10.08
CA GLU A 18 20.02 -2.19 -9.50
C GLU A 18 19.00 -1.41 -10.35
N SER A 19 18.67 -1.88 -11.56
CA SER A 19 17.65 -1.22 -12.41
C SER A 19 16.21 -1.70 -12.19
N VAL A 20 15.98 -2.67 -11.29
CA VAL A 20 14.65 -3.26 -11.02
C VAL A 20 13.98 -2.69 -9.75
N ILE A 21 14.66 -1.80 -9.02
CA ILE A 21 14.03 -1.01 -7.95
C ILE A 21 13.99 0.43 -8.42
N GLY A 22 12.96 0.76 -9.22
CA GLY A 22 12.72 2.11 -9.71
C GLY A 22 12.45 3.09 -8.57
N PHE A 23 13.49 3.60 -7.91
CA PHE A 23 13.46 4.86 -7.18
C PHE A 23 13.48 6.01 -8.18
N ASN A 24 12.37 6.18 -8.90
CA ASN A 24 12.09 7.36 -9.72
C ASN A 24 11.45 8.43 -8.82
N GLN A 25 12.15 8.85 -7.77
CA GLN A 25 11.71 9.88 -6.83
C GLN A 25 12.18 11.26 -7.31
N ARG A 26 11.34 11.94 -8.09
CA ARG A 26 11.47 13.38 -8.37
C ARG A 26 10.89 14.26 -7.26
N CYS A 27 10.20 13.68 -6.28
CA CYS A 27 9.75 14.40 -5.08
C CYS A 27 10.85 14.40 -4.02
N PRO A 28 11.02 15.52 -3.30
CA PRO A 28 11.97 15.58 -2.19
C PRO A 28 11.49 14.74 -1.00
N TRP A 29 12.44 14.28 -0.20
CA TRP A 29 12.16 13.62 1.07
C TRP A 29 11.42 14.55 2.04
N PRO A 30 10.56 14.03 2.95
CA PRO A 30 9.75 14.85 3.86
C PRO A 30 10.51 15.96 4.61
N TYR A 31 11.77 15.73 4.98
CA TYR A 31 12.58 16.74 5.69
C TYR A 31 13.00 17.93 4.80
N GLU A 32 13.07 17.76 3.48
CA GLU A 32 13.46 18.81 2.53
C GLU A 32 12.29 19.73 2.13
N TRP A 33 11.06 19.34 2.48
CA TRP A 33 9.82 20.02 2.10
C TRP A 33 9.81 21.51 2.46
N ARG A 34 10.34 21.82 3.65
CA ARG A 34 10.39 23.19 4.15
C ARG A 34 11.27 24.08 3.27
N PHE A 35 12.38 23.58 2.76
CA PHE A 35 13.26 24.35 1.88
C PHE A 35 12.70 24.44 0.45
N ARG A 36 12.00 23.39 0.01
CA ARG A 36 11.44 23.32 -1.34
C ARG A 36 10.24 24.24 -1.50
N ARG A 37 9.38 24.35 -0.47
CA ARG A 37 8.23 25.26 -0.51
C ARG A 37 8.63 26.73 -0.60
N GLU A 38 9.79 27.11 -0.08
CA GLU A 38 10.30 28.48 -0.16
C GLU A 38 10.57 28.92 -1.60
N LYS A 39 10.65 27.99 -2.57
CA LYS A 39 10.76 28.33 -4.00
C LYS A 39 9.45 28.84 -4.60
N CYS A 40 8.31 28.53 -4.00
CA CYS A 40 7.00 29.00 -4.45
C CYS A 40 6.68 30.36 -3.83
N THR A 41 7.40 31.40 -4.24
CA THR A 41 7.28 32.77 -3.68
C THR A 41 6.29 33.66 -4.42
N THR A 42 5.83 33.24 -5.60
CA THR A 42 4.97 34.09 -6.43
C THR A 42 3.56 34.17 -5.83
N PRO A 43 2.94 35.36 -5.73
CA PRO A 43 1.56 35.49 -5.22
C PRO A 43 0.53 34.68 -6.01
N GLN A 44 0.81 34.43 -7.29
CA GLN A 44 -0.07 33.65 -8.15
C GLN A 44 -0.01 32.14 -7.89
N ARG A 45 1.10 31.63 -7.34
CA ARG A 45 1.33 30.20 -7.09
C ARG A 45 2.14 29.99 -5.80
N PRO A 46 1.56 30.29 -4.62
CA PRO A 46 2.32 30.28 -3.37
C PRO A 46 2.44 28.90 -2.73
N PHE A 47 1.73 27.89 -3.25
CA PHE A 47 1.70 26.55 -2.65
C PHE A 47 2.62 25.61 -3.39
N TYR A 48 3.38 24.82 -2.65
CA TYR A 48 4.25 23.79 -3.20
C TYR A 48 3.56 22.44 -3.11
N ALA A 49 3.57 21.69 -4.21
CA ALA A 49 3.03 20.34 -4.28
C ALA A 49 3.97 19.44 -5.09
N CYS A 50 4.05 18.17 -4.73
CA CYS A 50 4.69 17.18 -5.58
C CYS A 50 3.63 16.25 -6.16
N LEU A 51 3.30 16.44 -7.44
CA LEU A 51 2.16 15.81 -8.11
C LEU A 51 2.60 14.77 -9.13
N TYR A 52 1.88 13.64 -9.22
CA TYR A 52 2.04 12.69 -10.32
C TYR A 52 1.64 13.37 -11.63
N ASN A 53 2.57 13.44 -12.58
CA ASN A 53 2.37 14.06 -13.87
C ASN A 53 1.98 12.99 -14.89
N GLU A 54 0.74 13.06 -15.39
CA GLU A 54 0.19 12.08 -16.33
C GLU A 54 0.88 12.13 -17.69
N PHE A 55 1.45 13.27 -18.10
CA PHE A 55 2.16 13.39 -19.37
C PHE A 55 3.53 12.71 -19.35
N SER A 56 4.26 12.86 -18.24
CA SER A 56 5.61 12.27 -18.09
C SER A 56 5.61 10.94 -17.34
N LEU A 57 4.45 10.49 -16.86
CA LEU A 57 4.25 9.29 -16.03
C LEU A 57 5.17 9.25 -14.79
N GLN A 58 5.53 10.42 -14.27
CA GLN A 58 6.48 10.58 -13.17
C GLN A 58 5.99 11.65 -12.20
N TYR A 59 6.46 11.59 -10.96
CA TYR A 59 6.20 12.69 -10.03
C TYR A 59 6.97 13.94 -10.43
N SER A 60 6.41 15.12 -10.16
CA SER A 60 7.04 16.40 -10.44
C SER A 60 6.69 17.45 -9.40
N GLU A 61 7.69 18.21 -8.98
CA GLU A 61 7.53 19.38 -8.13
C GLU A 61 6.80 20.50 -8.90
N ASN A 62 5.76 21.09 -8.32
CA ASN A 62 4.99 22.17 -8.93
C ASN A 62 4.59 23.22 -7.89
N CYS A 63 4.57 24.48 -8.31
CA CYS A 63 3.90 25.54 -7.54
C CYS A 63 2.46 25.70 -8.03
N THR A 64 1.50 25.63 -7.11
CA THR A 64 0.06 25.68 -7.38
C THR A 64 -0.58 26.94 -6.80
N ARG A 65 -1.75 27.31 -7.35
CA ARG A 65 -2.50 28.50 -6.92
C ARG A 65 -3.22 28.33 -5.59
N LYS A 66 -3.50 27.09 -5.21
CA LYS A 66 -4.20 26.71 -3.99
C LYS A 66 -3.67 25.39 -3.45
N GLU A 67 -3.97 25.11 -2.19
CA GLU A 67 -3.85 23.78 -1.63
C GLU A 67 -4.92 22.86 -2.21
N TYR A 68 -4.56 21.60 -2.40
CA TYR A 68 -5.49 20.57 -2.84
C TYR A 68 -5.62 19.53 -1.72
N GLU A 69 -6.85 19.32 -1.27
CA GLU A 69 -7.19 18.22 -0.38
C GLU A 69 -7.70 17.06 -1.22
N SER A 70 -7.00 15.93 -1.15
CA SER A 70 -7.45 14.71 -1.79
C SER A 70 -8.54 14.03 -0.97
N GLN A 71 -9.66 13.72 -1.60
CA GLN A 71 -10.74 12.98 -0.94
C GLN A 71 -10.37 11.53 -0.61
N LYS A 72 -11.18 10.88 0.22
CA LYS A 72 -11.04 9.46 0.56
C LYS A 72 -11.05 8.62 -0.72
N GLY A 73 -10.06 7.74 -0.87
CA GLY A 73 -9.87 6.88 -2.04
C GLY A 73 -9.45 7.58 -3.32
N ARG A 74 -9.05 8.85 -3.25
CA ARG A 74 -8.63 9.65 -4.39
C ARG A 74 -7.21 10.12 -4.23
N ARG A 75 -6.59 10.46 -5.35
CA ARG A 75 -5.24 11.02 -5.46
C ARG A 75 -5.27 12.21 -6.41
N VAL A 76 -4.40 13.19 -6.21
CA VAL A 76 -4.39 14.42 -7.02
C VAL A 76 -3.30 14.32 -8.08
N VAL A 77 -3.68 14.45 -9.35
CA VAL A 77 -2.75 14.32 -10.48
C VAL A 77 -2.65 15.64 -11.25
N PHE A 78 -1.50 15.83 -11.88
CA PHE A 78 -1.21 16.92 -12.80
C PHE A 78 -1.27 16.43 -14.25
N GLY A 79 -2.14 17.04 -15.05
CA GLY A 79 -2.30 16.80 -16.48
C GLY A 79 -2.63 18.12 -17.18
N PRO A 80 -3.62 18.17 -18.11
CA PRO A 80 -4.09 19.43 -18.71
C PRO A 80 -4.55 20.46 -17.66
N GLY A 81 -4.89 19.98 -16.46
CA GLY A 81 -5.07 20.74 -15.24
C GLY A 81 -4.78 19.85 -14.03
N ILE A 82 -5.15 20.32 -12.83
CA ILE A 82 -5.08 19.51 -11.60
C ILE A 82 -6.43 18.85 -11.40
N SER A 83 -6.45 17.52 -11.25
CA SER A 83 -7.68 16.73 -11.09
C SER A 83 -7.51 15.61 -10.06
N GLU A 84 -8.62 15.07 -9.59
CA GLU A 84 -8.63 13.89 -8.73
C GLU A 84 -8.86 12.61 -9.55
N LYS A 85 -8.11 11.56 -9.21
CA LYS A 85 -8.24 10.21 -9.77
C LYS A 85 -8.36 9.19 -8.64
N ASP A 86 -8.89 8.02 -8.94
CA ASP A 86 -8.87 6.92 -7.97
C ASP A 86 -7.45 6.49 -7.64
N CYS A 87 -7.27 5.96 -6.43
CA CYS A 87 -6.05 5.25 -6.07
C CYS A 87 -5.76 4.13 -7.07
N ALA A 88 -4.47 3.91 -7.35
CA ALA A 88 -4.04 2.72 -8.09
C ALA A 88 -4.52 1.45 -7.37
N GLU A 89 -4.72 0.36 -8.12
CA GLU A 89 -5.29 -0.89 -7.58
C GLU A 89 -4.54 -1.45 -6.37
N SER A 90 -3.22 -1.24 -6.34
CA SER A 90 -2.30 -1.67 -5.27
C SER A 90 -2.26 -0.75 -4.05
N ARG A 91 -2.97 0.38 -4.06
CA ARG A 91 -2.96 1.38 -2.98
C ARG A 91 -4.36 1.74 -2.53
N PHE A 92 -4.46 2.31 -1.34
CA PHE A 92 -5.71 2.82 -0.81
C PHE A 92 -5.48 4.04 0.08
N GLN A 93 -6.56 4.79 0.30
CA GLN A 93 -6.56 5.99 1.11
C GLN A 93 -7.83 6.07 1.94
N PRO A 94 -7.75 5.77 3.26
CA PRO A 94 -8.91 5.76 4.12
C PRO A 94 -9.30 7.15 4.64
N ILE A 95 -8.38 8.12 4.57
CA ILE A 95 -8.54 9.48 5.10
C ILE A 95 -8.39 10.54 4.01
N LYS A 96 -8.92 11.74 4.25
CA LYS A 96 -8.57 12.90 3.44
C LYS A 96 -7.16 13.38 3.81
N PHE A 97 -6.44 13.94 2.85
CA PHE A 97 -5.13 14.55 3.14
C PHE A 97 -4.83 15.68 2.18
N THR A 98 -4.11 16.69 2.67
CA THR A 98 -3.67 17.81 1.84
C THR A 98 -2.39 17.41 1.11
N THR A 99 -2.36 17.62 -0.21
CA THR A 99 -1.24 17.25 -1.10
C THR A 99 -0.08 18.23 -0.98
N HIS A 100 0.26 18.61 0.26
CA HIS A 100 1.60 19.04 0.55
C HIS A 100 2.46 17.80 0.29
N SER A 101 2.71 16.90 1.23
CA SER A 101 3.78 15.89 1.13
C SER A 101 3.74 14.84 -0.01
N PHE A 102 2.58 14.51 -0.57
CA PHE A 102 2.43 13.40 -1.50
C PHE A 102 1.20 13.60 -2.38
N SER A 103 1.20 13.06 -3.60
CA SER A 103 0.04 13.13 -4.50
C SER A 103 -0.59 11.80 -4.79
N ASP A 104 0.04 10.71 -4.37
CA ASP A 104 -0.51 9.36 -4.45
C ASP A 104 -1.27 9.01 -3.19
N CYS A 105 -2.02 7.90 -3.25
CA CYS A 105 -2.63 7.35 -2.05
C CYS A 105 -1.57 6.84 -1.07
N ILE A 106 -1.74 7.19 0.21
CA ILE A 106 -0.70 7.06 1.24
C ILE A 106 -0.32 5.59 1.48
N TYR A 107 -1.31 4.71 1.52
CA TYR A 107 -1.11 3.33 1.98
C TYR A 107 -1.05 2.35 0.81
N ALA A 108 -0.08 1.43 0.86
CA ALA A 108 -0.10 0.24 0.03
C ALA A 108 -1.09 -0.77 0.59
N LYS A 109 -1.78 -1.52 -0.26
CA LYS A 109 -2.67 -2.59 0.20
C LYS A 109 -1.88 -3.75 0.77
N SER A 110 -2.37 -4.30 1.88
CA SER A 110 -1.77 -5.46 2.55
C SER A 110 -1.84 -6.71 1.67
N THR A 111 -0.96 -7.67 1.94
CA THR A 111 -0.96 -9.00 1.31
C THR A 111 -1.47 -10.04 2.30
N CYS A 112 -2.25 -11.02 1.82
CA CYS A 112 -2.64 -12.20 2.61
C CYS A 112 -1.56 -13.27 2.45
N SER A 113 -0.38 -13.02 3.01
CA SER A 113 0.83 -13.83 2.75
C SER A 113 1.29 -14.65 3.95
N GLU A 114 0.67 -14.52 5.11
CA GLU A 114 1.04 -15.35 6.26
C GLU A 114 0.52 -16.78 6.10
N GLU A 115 1.12 -17.70 6.84
CA GLU A 115 0.76 -19.11 6.78
C GLU A 115 -0.72 -19.31 7.10
N GLY A 116 -1.41 -20.10 6.28
CA GLY A 116 -2.83 -20.38 6.46
C GLY A 116 -3.76 -19.23 6.08
N GLN A 117 -3.27 -18.07 5.65
CA GLN A 117 -4.12 -17.00 5.15
C GLN A 117 -4.53 -17.22 3.69
N VAL A 118 -5.77 -16.82 3.38
CA VAL A 118 -6.31 -16.75 2.03
C VAL A 118 -6.99 -15.42 1.80
N HIS A 119 -6.96 -14.99 0.55
CA HIS A 119 -7.54 -13.73 0.12
C HIS A 119 -9.07 -13.80 0.04
N VAL A 120 -9.77 -12.76 0.51
CA VAL A 120 -11.24 -12.68 0.48
C VAL A 120 -11.72 -11.57 -0.45
N LYS A 121 -11.29 -10.32 -0.22
CA LYS A 121 -11.65 -9.16 -1.05
C LYS A 121 -10.42 -8.32 -1.33
N ASN A 122 -10.28 -7.82 -2.57
CA ASN A 122 -9.14 -6.98 -2.98
C ASN A 122 -9.09 -5.59 -2.33
N GLY A 123 -10.04 -5.27 -1.46
CA GLY A 123 -10.25 -3.91 -0.97
C GLY A 123 -10.80 -2.98 -2.07
N SER A 124 -10.84 -1.69 -1.78
CA SER A 124 -11.24 -0.64 -2.71
C SER A 124 -10.16 0.44 -2.76
N SER A 125 -10.43 1.57 -3.41
CA SER A 125 -9.51 2.72 -3.31
C SER A 125 -9.43 3.30 -1.90
N PHE A 126 -10.33 2.95 -0.99
CA PHE A 126 -10.40 3.52 0.36
C PHE A 126 -10.50 2.52 1.51
N VAL A 127 -10.47 1.23 1.20
CA VAL A 127 -10.42 0.12 2.16
C VAL A 127 -9.31 -0.81 1.70
N ASP A 128 -8.52 -1.28 2.66
CA ASP A 128 -7.49 -2.26 2.41
C ASP A 128 -8.07 -3.63 2.00
N ARG A 129 -7.20 -4.52 1.52
CA ARG A 129 -7.49 -5.93 1.27
C ARG A 129 -7.96 -6.61 2.55
N SER A 130 -8.93 -7.52 2.42
CA SER A 130 -9.32 -8.41 3.51
C SER A 130 -8.83 -9.84 3.28
N CYS A 131 -8.42 -10.46 4.38
CA CYS A 131 -7.87 -11.81 4.44
C CYS A 131 -8.74 -12.68 5.36
N ARG A 132 -8.55 -14.01 5.27
CA ARG A 132 -9.07 -14.96 6.25
C ARG A 132 -8.18 -16.17 6.44
N CYS A 133 -8.33 -16.88 7.55
CA CYS A 133 -7.72 -18.20 7.70
C CYS A 133 -8.41 -19.25 6.81
N ASP A 134 -7.61 -20.16 6.26
CA ASP A 134 -8.07 -21.27 5.43
C ASP A 134 -8.64 -22.39 6.31
N TYR A 135 -9.92 -22.24 6.67
CA TYR A 135 -10.64 -23.25 7.44
C TYR A 135 -10.65 -24.63 6.79
N ARG A 136 -10.50 -24.74 5.45
CA ARG A 136 -10.46 -26.04 4.76
C ARG A 136 -9.17 -26.80 5.05
N LYS A 137 -8.10 -26.08 5.37
CA LYS A 137 -6.81 -26.63 5.81
C LYS A 137 -6.68 -26.68 7.33
N GLY A 138 -7.76 -26.40 8.07
CA GLY A 138 -7.78 -26.43 9.52
C GLY A 138 -7.11 -25.23 10.18
N TYR A 139 -6.93 -24.10 9.48
CA TYR A 139 -6.42 -22.88 10.12
C TYR A 139 -7.55 -22.07 10.76
N ASP A 140 -7.33 -21.53 11.94
CA ASP A 140 -8.21 -20.57 12.61
C ASP A 140 -7.41 -19.35 13.10
N TYR A 141 -8.10 -18.26 13.44
CA TYR A 141 -7.46 -17.02 13.88
C TYR A 141 -6.90 -17.14 15.29
N ILE A 142 -5.66 -16.70 15.50
CA ILE A 142 -5.06 -16.60 16.85
C ILE A 142 -5.92 -15.67 17.73
N THR A 143 -6.30 -14.53 17.17
CA THR A 143 -7.22 -13.57 17.80
C THR A 143 -8.42 -13.39 16.89
N LYS A 144 -9.64 -13.61 17.42
CA LYS A 144 -10.86 -13.44 16.61
C LYS A 144 -10.99 -11.99 16.13
N PRO A 145 -11.26 -11.75 14.83
CA PRO A 145 -11.44 -10.42 14.28
C PRO A 145 -12.60 -9.68 14.96
N LYS A 146 -12.41 -8.39 15.27
CA LYS A 146 -13.38 -7.60 16.03
C LYS A 146 -14.33 -6.80 15.14
N GLU A 147 -13.85 -6.31 14.01
CA GLU A 147 -14.51 -5.20 13.30
C GLU A 147 -15.30 -5.60 12.05
N PHE A 148 -15.12 -6.81 11.53
CA PHE A 148 -15.77 -7.19 10.27
C PHE A 148 -17.15 -7.82 10.48
N LYS A 149 -18.15 -7.23 9.79
CA LYS A 149 -19.56 -7.69 9.71
C LYS A 149 -19.67 -9.20 9.49
N ASP A 150 -18.73 -9.74 8.73
CA ASP A 150 -18.52 -11.17 8.59
C ASP A 150 -17.30 -11.53 9.45
N LYS A 151 -17.52 -12.06 10.66
CA LYS A 151 -16.49 -12.51 11.65
C LYS A 151 -15.54 -13.61 11.11
N CYS A 152 -15.57 -13.84 9.81
CA CYS A 152 -14.77 -14.78 9.05
C CYS A 152 -13.70 -14.07 8.21
N SER A 153 -13.59 -12.74 8.26
CA SER A 153 -12.54 -11.98 7.57
C SER A 153 -11.96 -10.91 8.48
N CYS A 154 -10.72 -10.51 8.20
CA CYS A 154 -10.00 -9.45 8.89
C CYS A 154 -9.32 -8.53 7.86
N VAL A 155 -8.92 -7.33 8.28
CA VAL A 155 -8.11 -6.43 7.47
C VAL A 155 -6.75 -6.23 8.14
N PRO A 156 -5.64 -6.67 7.51
CA PRO A 156 -4.33 -6.65 8.16
C PRO A 156 -3.85 -5.23 8.55
N SER A 157 -4.30 -4.18 7.85
CA SER A 157 -3.96 -2.81 8.23
C SER A 157 -4.67 -2.29 9.49
N LEU A 158 -5.66 -3.02 10.01
CA LEU A 158 -6.49 -2.60 11.15
C LEU A 158 -6.31 -3.50 12.38
N GLU A 159 -6.07 -4.80 12.17
CA GLU A 159 -5.98 -5.78 13.24
C GLU A 159 -5.03 -6.93 12.87
N ASP A 160 -4.62 -7.70 13.88
CA ASP A 160 -3.85 -8.92 13.68
C ASP A 160 -4.70 -9.99 13.00
N CYS A 161 -4.22 -10.46 11.85
CA CYS A 161 -4.86 -11.45 11.00
C CYS A 161 -4.20 -12.84 11.10
N SER A 162 -3.28 -13.03 12.05
CA SER A 162 -2.48 -14.24 12.17
C SER A 162 -3.34 -15.49 12.36
N CYS A 163 -2.94 -16.56 11.68
CA CYS A 163 -3.62 -17.85 11.74
C CYS A 163 -2.76 -18.88 12.48
N TYR A 164 -3.42 -19.85 13.11
CA TYR A 164 -2.78 -21.04 13.67
C TYR A 164 -3.49 -22.29 13.14
N LEU A 165 -2.74 -23.38 13.00
CA LEU A 165 -3.32 -24.67 12.62
C LEU A 165 -4.03 -25.26 13.84
N THR A 166 -5.35 -25.44 13.73
CA THR A 166 -6.10 -26.23 14.71
C THR A 166 -5.72 -27.69 14.55
N ASN A 167 -4.83 -28.17 15.43
CA ASN A 167 -4.64 -29.60 15.59
C ASN A 167 -5.92 -30.17 16.19
N CYS A 168 -6.72 -30.82 15.35
CA CYS A 168 -7.72 -31.75 15.86
C CYS A 168 -6.97 -32.87 16.58
N THR A 169 -6.83 -32.79 17.90
CA THR A 169 -6.59 -33.98 18.71
C THR A 169 -7.85 -34.81 18.62
N GLY A 170 -7.90 -35.70 17.61
CA GLY A 170 -8.90 -36.75 17.54
C GLY A 170 -8.78 -37.61 18.79
N ASN A 171 -9.57 -37.30 19.82
CA ASN A 171 -10.07 -38.19 20.88
C ASN A 171 -10.91 -37.46 21.95
N SER A 172 -11.68 -36.43 21.57
CA SER A 172 -12.85 -36.05 22.37
C SER A 172 -14.08 -36.47 21.59
N ALA A 173 -14.51 -37.71 21.85
CA ALA A 173 -15.82 -38.17 21.44
C ALA A 173 -16.86 -37.12 21.84
N LEU A 174 -17.63 -36.65 20.85
CA LEU A 174 -18.91 -36.00 21.10
C LEU A 174 -19.79 -37.03 21.81
N THR A 175 -19.77 -37.06 23.15
CA THR A 175 -20.89 -37.61 23.90
C THR A 175 -22.10 -36.78 23.50
N GLN A 176 -22.95 -37.38 22.67
CA GLN A 176 -24.28 -36.88 22.40
C GLN A 176 -24.99 -36.68 23.74
N GLY A 177 -25.06 -35.42 24.17
CA GLY A 177 -25.96 -35.01 25.22
C GLY A 177 -27.37 -35.28 24.74
N ILE A 178 -27.92 -36.41 25.21
CA ILE A 178 -29.33 -36.71 25.15
C ILE A 178 -30.05 -35.56 25.84
N PHE A 179 -30.69 -34.68 25.07
CA PHE A 179 -31.73 -33.82 25.60
C PHE A 179 -32.93 -34.72 25.92
N LYS A 180 -33.18 -34.91 27.21
CA LYS A 180 -34.48 -35.27 27.76
C LYS A 180 -35.16 -34.01 28.25
#